data_AF-A0A8J3J4G2-F1
#
_entry.id   AF-A0A8J3J4G2-F1
#
_cell.length_a   1.000
_cell.length_b   1.000
_cell.length_c   1.000
_cell.angle_alpha   90.00
_cell.angle_beta   90.00
_cell.angle_gamma   90.00
#
_symmetry.space_group_name_H-M   'P 1'
#
loop_
_entity.id
_entity.type
_entity.pdbx_description
1 polymer ?
#
loop_
_entity_poly.entity_id
_entity_poly.type
_entity_poly.pdbx_seq_one_letter_code
_entity_poly.pdbx_strand_id
1 'polypeptide(L)'
;MIGDTAWRAGWLTAGRGARLLFGRTYEDPAVELAAFGAPCRVLAVASAGDTAAALAAAGHRVTAIDINPVQLRYAERRLAGAAPRDGQAERLLAAGRTVLRTLAPEWRPARLAPFLRLRDPDRQVAWWDGRLDGTALRLALRPLRLAAPVVRPALAAALPPRFDDVLRDRLRDTLSRHPNADNTWLRRLLLGPGTAPLIAPVDRFVPGDLVAHLAAGPPDRYDAVALSNIADGAGVHFGQRLADALRHGVRRGGRVVLRSFGTTVPLPADLGWRDVTGSERCPLWGVVSVGEVR
;
A
#
# COMPACT_ATOMS: atom_id res chain seq x y z
N MET A 1 11.48 23.04 8.87
CA MET A 1 11.19 21.98 9.86
C MET A 1 10.62 20.76 9.12
N ILE A 2 11.30 19.62 9.23
CA ILE A 2 10.97 18.37 8.54
C ILE A 2 9.75 17.74 9.22
N GLY A 3 8.68 17.45 8.49
CA GLY A 3 7.41 17.00 9.05
C GLY A 3 7.48 15.67 9.80
N ASP A 4 6.81 15.62 10.96
CA ASP A 4 6.59 14.40 11.73
C ASP A 4 5.54 13.53 11.02
N THR A 5 5.98 12.64 10.13
CA THR A 5 5.13 11.54 9.64
C THR A 5 5.34 10.30 10.51
N ALA A 6 4.33 9.44 10.58
CA ALA A 6 4.41 8.14 11.26
C ALA A 6 5.63 7.31 10.82
N TRP A 7 6.03 7.50 9.56
CA TRP A 7 7.01 6.71 8.83
C TRP A 7 8.46 7.10 9.13
N ARG A 8 8.72 8.37 9.48
CA ARG A 8 10.07 8.87 9.78
C ARG A 8 10.75 8.10 10.91
N ALA A 9 9.96 7.58 11.84
CA ALA A 9 10.50 6.81 12.95
C ALA A 9 10.88 5.37 12.57
N GLY A 10 10.31 4.81 11.48
CA GLY A 10 10.62 3.46 11.00
C GLY A 10 9.97 2.32 11.79
N TRP A 11 8.76 2.51 12.35
CA TRP A 11 8.04 1.50 13.14
C TRP A 11 6.53 1.46 12.89
N LEU A 12 5.95 0.26 12.92
CA LEU A 12 4.49 0.07 13.07
C LEU A 12 4.08 -0.10 14.55
N THR A 13 5.01 -0.49 15.45
CA THR A 13 4.83 -0.67 16.91
C THR A 13 5.80 0.21 17.74
N ALA A 14 5.71 0.22 19.07
CA ALA A 14 6.70 0.89 19.93
C ALA A 14 8.15 0.34 19.73
N GLY A 15 9.17 1.21 19.68
CA GLY A 15 10.60 0.85 19.52
C GLY A 15 11.56 2.02 19.22
N ARG A 16 12.89 1.76 19.16
CA ARG A 16 13.98 2.73 18.84
C ARG A 16 14.86 2.25 17.66
N GLY A 17 15.02 3.06 16.60
CA GLY A 17 15.87 2.79 15.40
C GLY A 17 15.10 2.38 14.11
N ALA A 18 15.67 2.50 12.91
CA ALA A 18 14.94 2.10 11.70
C ALA A 18 14.77 0.55 11.60
N ARG A 19 13.59 0.05 11.21
CA ARG A 19 13.33 -1.38 10.96
C ARG A 19 12.65 -1.63 9.61
N LEU A 20 12.72 -2.88 9.14
CA LEU A 20 11.97 -3.33 7.97
C LEU A 20 10.47 -3.38 8.31
N LEU A 21 9.67 -2.55 7.64
CA LEU A 21 8.23 -2.48 7.85
C LEU A 21 7.50 -3.41 6.91
N PHE A 22 7.87 -3.37 5.63
CA PHE A 22 7.21 -4.08 4.55
C PHE A 22 8.22 -5.00 3.85
N GLY A 23 8.05 -6.31 4.02
CA GLY A 23 8.78 -7.31 3.26
C GLY A 23 8.27 -7.42 1.82
N ARG A 24 7.00 -7.08 1.61
CA ARG A 24 6.30 -7.10 0.33
C ARG A 24 5.38 -5.89 0.22
N THR A 25 5.20 -5.38 -0.99
CA THR A 25 4.22 -4.35 -1.26
C THR A 25 2.82 -4.96 -1.41
N TYR A 26 1.81 -4.32 -0.81
CA TYR A 26 0.40 -4.66 -0.96
C TYR A 26 -0.31 -3.63 -1.84
N GLU A 27 0.22 -3.37 -3.02
CA GLU A 27 -0.28 -2.36 -3.97
C GLU A 27 -0.36 -3.01 -5.34
N ASP A 28 -1.45 -2.76 -6.06
CA ASP A 28 -1.56 -3.19 -7.45
C ASP A 28 -0.92 -2.19 -8.41
N PRO A 29 0.25 -2.49 -9.01
CA PRO A 29 0.92 -1.57 -9.89
C PRO A 29 0.15 -1.31 -11.20
N ALA A 30 -0.88 -2.12 -11.52
CA ALA A 30 -1.71 -1.87 -12.68
C ALA A 30 -2.40 -0.50 -12.63
N VAL A 31 -2.66 0.03 -11.43
CA VAL A 31 -3.22 1.38 -11.24
C VAL A 31 -2.23 2.43 -11.76
N GLU A 32 -0.97 2.38 -11.33
CA GLU A 32 0.06 3.29 -11.81
C GLU A 32 0.33 3.13 -13.30
N LEU A 33 0.45 1.90 -13.78
CA LEU A 33 0.73 1.62 -15.18
C LEU A 33 -0.37 2.18 -16.09
N ALA A 34 -1.64 2.04 -15.68
CA ALA A 34 -2.76 2.63 -16.40
C ALA A 34 -2.77 4.17 -16.32
N ALA A 35 -2.39 4.74 -15.17
CA ALA A 35 -2.40 6.19 -14.96
C ALA A 35 -1.24 6.92 -15.67
N PHE A 36 -0.05 6.33 -15.72
CA PHE A 36 1.15 6.97 -16.23
C PHE A 36 1.32 6.81 -17.74
N GLY A 37 0.76 5.74 -18.32
CA GLY A 37 0.76 5.52 -19.76
C GLY A 37 2.17 5.26 -20.31
N ALA A 38 2.61 6.07 -21.26
CA ALA A 38 3.90 5.89 -21.92
C ALA A 38 5.09 6.03 -20.94
N PRO A 39 6.25 5.39 -21.24
CA PRO A 39 7.48 5.52 -20.46
C PRO A 39 7.83 6.97 -20.13
N CYS A 40 8.12 7.24 -18.86
CA CYS A 40 8.36 8.59 -18.34
C CYS A 40 9.21 8.56 -17.06
N ARG A 41 9.56 9.73 -16.49
CA ARG A 41 10.33 9.84 -15.24
C ARG A 41 9.38 9.76 -14.05
N VAL A 42 9.54 8.74 -13.21
CA VAL A 42 8.65 8.47 -12.08
C VAL A 42 9.39 8.57 -10.76
N LEU A 43 8.80 9.28 -9.80
CA LEU A 43 9.19 9.19 -8.38
C LEU A 43 8.24 8.23 -7.66
N ALA A 44 8.76 7.19 -7.02
CA ALA A 44 7.94 6.22 -6.29
C ALA A 44 8.44 6.06 -4.85
N VAL A 45 7.52 5.93 -3.90
CA VAL A 45 7.89 5.45 -2.56
C VAL A 45 8.45 4.03 -2.68
N ALA A 46 9.64 3.78 -2.14
CA ALA A 46 10.34 2.53 -2.36
C ALA A 46 9.60 1.34 -1.73
N SER A 47 9.21 1.44 -0.44
CA SER A 47 8.54 0.34 0.27
C SER A 47 9.33 -0.97 0.11
N ALA A 48 8.72 -2.09 -0.24
CA ALA A 48 9.44 -3.32 -0.56
C ALA A 48 10.05 -3.33 -1.98
N GLY A 49 9.68 -2.37 -2.83
CA GLY A 49 10.19 -2.19 -4.18
C GLY A 49 9.36 -2.85 -5.28
N ASP A 50 8.22 -3.50 -4.98
CA ASP A 50 7.44 -4.20 -6.02
C ASP A 50 6.83 -3.22 -7.04
N THR A 51 6.24 -2.11 -6.58
CA THR A 51 5.67 -1.07 -7.46
C THR A 51 6.77 -0.41 -8.31
N ALA A 52 7.91 -0.07 -7.70
CA ALA A 52 9.06 0.51 -8.40
C ALA A 52 9.60 -0.45 -9.48
N ALA A 53 9.70 -1.75 -9.18
CA ALA A 53 10.12 -2.75 -10.15
C ALA A 53 9.11 -2.94 -11.29
N ALA A 54 7.81 -2.93 -11.00
CA ALA A 54 6.77 -3.03 -12.03
C ALA A 54 6.80 -1.82 -12.98
N LEU A 55 6.99 -0.62 -12.45
CA LEU A 55 7.16 0.60 -13.24
C LEU A 55 8.43 0.56 -14.10
N ALA A 56 9.56 0.15 -13.53
CA ALA A 56 10.81 0.02 -14.27
C ALA A 56 10.71 -1.04 -15.39
N ALA A 57 10.06 -2.17 -15.11
CA ALA A 57 9.81 -3.22 -16.10
C ALA A 57 8.93 -2.76 -17.28
N ALA A 58 8.06 -1.78 -17.05
CA ALA A 58 7.27 -1.13 -18.10
C ALA A 58 8.03 -0.02 -18.86
N GLY A 59 9.32 0.18 -18.55
CA GLY A 59 10.20 1.13 -19.24
C GLY A 59 10.24 2.53 -18.64
N HIS A 60 9.54 2.79 -17.52
CA HIS A 60 9.67 4.07 -16.82
C HIS A 60 11.07 4.22 -16.22
N ARG A 61 11.57 5.46 -16.16
CA ARG A 61 12.79 5.81 -15.43
C ARG A 61 12.42 6.09 -13.98
N VAL A 62 12.70 5.15 -13.09
CA VAL A 62 12.19 5.16 -11.72
C VAL A 62 13.25 5.65 -10.74
N THR A 63 12.93 6.72 -10.01
CA THR A 63 13.58 7.05 -8.75
C THR A 63 12.74 6.51 -7.60
N ALA A 64 13.27 5.53 -6.87
CA ALA A 64 12.67 5.01 -5.65
C ALA A 64 13.19 5.81 -4.44
N ILE A 65 12.30 6.36 -3.62
CA ILE A 65 12.64 7.14 -2.42
C ILE A 65 12.00 6.56 -1.17
N ASP A 66 12.72 6.56 -0.06
CA ASP A 66 12.13 6.19 1.23
C ASP A 66 12.80 6.97 2.37
N ILE A 67 11.99 7.41 3.33
CA ILE A 67 12.47 8.08 4.54
C ILE A 67 13.09 7.08 5.53
N ASN A 68 12.72 5.80 5.42
CA ASN A 68 13.27 4.73 6.21
C ASN A 68 14.47 4.08 5.50
N PRO A 69 15.72 4.33 5.96
CA PRO A 69 16.92 3.82 5.29
C PRO A 69 17.06 2.29 5.38
N VAL A 70 16.35 1.61 6.28
CA VAL A 70 16.34 0.13 6.30
C VAL A 70 15.41 -0.41 5.22
N GLN A 71 14.27 0.24 5.01
CA GLN A 71 13.31 -0.10 3.96
C GLN A 71 13.94 0.10 2.57
N LEU A 72 14.59 1.25 2.34
CA LEU A 72 15.27 1.55 1.07
C LEU A 72 16.37 0.52 0.73
N ARG A 73 17.28 0.27 1.67
CA ARG A 73 18.37 -0.72 1.49
C ARG A 73 17.84 -2.14 1.29
N TYR A 74 16.69 -2.46 1.87
CA TYR A 74 16.03 -3.74 1.65
C TYR A 74 15.48 -3.84 0.23
N ALA A 75 14.75 -2.83 -0.23
CA ALA A 75 14.22 -2.78 -1.59
C ALA A 75 15.34 -2.90 -2.63
N GLU A 76 16.41 -2.12 -2.48
CA GLU A 76 17.59 -2.17 -3.34
C GLU A 76 18.20 -3.57 -3.42
N ARG A 77 18.50 -4.20 -2.28
CA ARG A 77 19.06 -5.56 -2.25
C ARG A 77 18.12 -6.59 -2.86
N ARG A 78 16.81 -6.48 -2.58
CA ARG A 78 15.81 -7.42 -3.10
C ARG A 78 15.72 -7.33 -4.62
N LEU A 79 15.75 -6.12 -5.18
CA LEU A 79 15.79 -5.90 -6.63
C LEU A 79 17.17 -6.24 -7.25
N ALA A 80 18.20 -6.40 -6.43
CA ALA A 80 19.48 -7.01 -6.82
C ALA A 80 19.50 -8.55 -6.63
N GLY A 81 18.36 -9.19 -6.32
CA GLY A 81 18.24 -10.66 -6.22
C GLY A 81 18.41 -11.23 -4.81
N ALA A 82 18.55 -10.40 -3.77
CA ALA A 82 18.58 -10.91 -2.40
C ALA A 82 17.25 -11.56 -2.00
N ALA A 83 17.32 -12.58 -1.14
CA ALA A 83 16.15 -13.29 -0.66
C ALA A 83 15.16 -12.34 0.06
N PRO A 84 13.85 -12.49 -0.18
CA PRO A 84 12.83 -11.68 0.48
C PRO A 84 12.83 -11.95 1.99
N ARG A 85 12.54 -10.92 2.79
CA ARG A 85 12.44 -11.00 4.25
C ARG A 85 11.12 -10.41 4.70
N ASP A 86 10.52 -11.02 5.70
CA ASP A 86 9.28 -10.50 6.28
C ASP A 86 9.54 -9.23 7.10
N GLY A 87 8.75 -8.20 6.83
CA GLY A 87 8.68 -6.98 7.62
C GLY A 87 7.77 -7.14 8.83
N GLN A 88 7.53 -6.04 9.54
CA GLN A 88 6.58 -6.01 10.66
C GLN A 88 5.15 -6.30 10.19
N ALA A 89 4.75 -5.77 9.04
CA ALA A 89 3.41 -5.98 8.49
C ALA A 89 3.15 -7.47 8.21
N GLU A 90 4.08 -8.17 7.56
CA GLU A 90 3.91 -9.60 7.25
C GLU A 90 3.82 -10.46 8.51
N ARG A 91 4.59 -10.15 9.56
CA ARG A 91 4.52 -10.86 10.85
C ARG A 91 3.17 -10.67 11.55
N LEU A 92 2.62 -9.45 11.53
CA LEU A 92 1.29 -9.18 12.08
C LEU A 92 0.21 -9.93 11.30
N LEU A 93 0.28 -9.91 9.97
CA LEU A 93 -0.63 -10.67 9.11
C LEU A 93 -0.50 -12.19 9.34
N ALA A 94 0.72 -12.70 9.56
CA ALA A 94 0.94 -14.10 9.87
C ALA A 94 0.32 -14.50 11.21
N ALA A 95 0.48 -13.68 12.25
CA ALA A 95 -0.18 -13.89 13.54
C ALA A 95 -1.72 -13.90 13.40
N GLY A 96 -2.29 -12.92 12.68
CA GLY A 96 -3.72 -12.86 12.41
C GLY A 96 -4.24 -14.09 11.68
N ARG A 97 -3.52 -14.57 10.65
CA ARG A 97 -3.86 -15.84 9.97
C ARG A 97 -3.82 -17.04 10.91
N THR A 98 -2.82 -17.13 11.79
CA THR A 98 -2.74 -18.22 12.79
C THR A 98 -3.95 -18.21 13.70
N VAL A 99 -4.34 -17.04 14.24
CA VAL A 99 -5.54 -16.91 15.07
C VAL A 99 -6.79 -17.34 14.31
N LEU A 100 -7.00 -16.85 13.08
CA LEU A 100 -8.14 -17.23 12.24
C LEU A 100 -8.23 -18.74 12.00
N ARG A 101 -7.11 -19.38 11.67
CA ARG A 101 -7.02 -20.83 11.42
C ARG A 101 -7.35 -21.68 12.65
N THR A 102 -7.09 -21.14 13.84
CA THR A 102 -7.42 -21.78 15.12
C THR A 102 -8.89 -21.61 15.46
N LEU A 103 -9.46 -20.42 15.23
CA LEU A 103 -10.84 -20.11 15.59
C LEU A 103 -11.88 -20.72 14.63
N ALA A 104 -11.53 -20.93 13.36
CA ALA A 104 -12.48 -21.38 12.33
C ALA A 104 -11.80 -22.25 11.26
N PRO A 105 -12.27 -23.50 11.04
CA PRO A 105 -11.71 -24.41 10.02
C PRO A 105 -11.73 -23.87 8.59
N GLU A 106 -12.68 -22.99 8.26
CA GLU A 106 -12.88 -22.36 6.96
C GLU A 106 -11.67 -21.53 6.52
N TRP A 107 -10.90 -21.03 7.49
CA TRP A 107 -9.70 -20.22 7.27
C TRP A 107 -8.43 -21.05 7.05
N ARG A 108 -8.52 -22.38 7.08
CA ARG A 108 -7.39 -23.26 6.78
C ARG A 108 -7.05 -23.23 5.29
N PRO A 109 -5.76 -23.31 4.90
CA PRO A 109 -5.34 -23.22 3.50
C PRO A 109 -6.09 -24.16 2.55
N ALA A 110 -6.35 -25.41 2.97
CA ALA A 110 -7.09 -26.38 2.17
C ALA A 110 -8.54 -25.97 1.87
N ARG A 111 -9.19 -25.21 2.78
CA ARG A 111 -10.56 -24.71 2.62
C ARG A 111 -10.61 -23.37 1.88
N LEU A 112 -9.57 -22.55 2.00
CA LEU A 112 -9.42 -21.30 1.26
C LEU A 112 -8.98 -21.52 -0.20
N ALA A 113 -8.30 -22.63 -0.52
CA ALA A 113 -7.78 -22.87 -1.86
C ALA A 113 -8.88 -22.92 -2.95
N PRO A 114 -10.03 -23.60 -2.78
CA PRO A 114 -11.14 -23.54 -3.74
C PRO A 114 -11.74 -22.14 -3.86
N PHE A 115 -11.91 -21.43 -2.75
CA PHE A 115 -12.39 -20.04 -2.73
C PHE A 115 -11.47 -19.12 -3.55
N LEU A 116 -10.16 -19.29 -3.41
CA LEU A 116 -9.13 -18.54 -4.13
C LEU A 116 -8.95 -18.97 -5.60
N ARG A 117 -9.73 -19.93 -6.10
CA ARG A 117 -9.78 -20.33 -7.51
C ARG A 117 -11.06 -19.87 -8.20
N LEU A 118 -12.01 -19.31 -7.44
CA LEU A 118 -13.23 -18.76 -8.02
C LEU A 118 -12.89 -17.61 -8.97
N ARG A 119 -13.68 -17.51 -10.02
CA ARG A 119 -13.63 -16.44 -11.01
C ARG A 119 -14.92 -15.63 -11.09
N ASP A 120 -16.01 -16.22 -10.61
CA ASP A 120 -17.35 -15.64 -10.59
C ASP A 120 -17.52 -14.81 -9.31
N PRO A 121 -17.63 -13.47 -9.41
CA PRO A 121 -17.76 -12.60 -8.26
C PRO A 121 -18.98 -12.90 -7.38
N ASP A 122 -20.12 -13.31 -7.96
CA ASP A 122 -21.33 -13.59 -7.19
C ASP A 122 -21.12 -14.80 -6.28
N ARG A 123 -20.46 -15.84 -6.80
CA ARG A 123 -20.06 -17.01 -6.00
C ARG A 123 -19.02 -16.67 -4.94
N GLN A 124 -18.11 -15.73 -5.21
CA GLN A 124 -17.10 -15.28 -4.24
C GLN A 124 -17.76 -14.56 -3.07
N VAL A 125 -18.66 -13.63 -3.38
CA VAL A 125 -19.46 -12.85 -2.42
C VAL A 125 -20.33 -13.77 -1.58
N ALA A 126 -21.04 -14.71 -2.21
CA ALA A 126 -21.87 -15.69 -1.49
C ALA A 126 -21.03 -16.60 -0.57
N TRP A 127 -19.85 -17.04 -1.02
CA TRP A 127 -18.93 -17.81 -0.17
C TRP A 127 -18.43 -16.98 1.01
N TRP A 128 -18.05 -15.73 0.76
CA TRP A 128 -17.58 -14.81 1.79
C TRP A 128 -18.62 -14.63 2.89
N ASP A 129 -19.84 -14.25 2.53
CA ASP A 129 -20.92 -14.02 3.51
C ASP A 129 -21.31 -15.29 4.26
N GLY A 130 -21.39 -16.41 3.55
CA GLY A 130 -21.87 -17.66 4.13
C GLY A 130 -20.83 -18.39 4.98
N ARG A 131 -19.53 -18.11 4.82
CA ARG A 131 -18.46 -18.96 5.40
C ARG A 131 -17.29 -18.21 6.03
N LEU A 132 -16.93 -17.04 5.54
CA LEU A 132 -15.71 -16.34 5.98
C LEU A 132 -16.04 -15.13 6.86
N ASP A 133 -17.11 -14.40 6.54
CA ASP A 133 -17.49 -13.17 7.22
C ASP A 133 -18.27 -13.38 8.54
N GLY A 134 -17.71 -14.24 9.39
CA GLY A 134 -18.34 -14.66 10.64
C GLY A 134 -17.71 -14.07 11.89
N THR A 135 -18.14 -14.58 13.05
CA THR A 135 -17.64 -14.20 14.37
C THR A 135 -16.14 -14.41 14.50
N ALA A 136 -15.58 -15.48 13.93
CA ALA A 136 -14.14 -15.75 13.97
C ALA A 136 -13.32 -14.62 13.35
N LEU A 137 -13.76 -14.08 12.21
CA LEU A 137 -13.12 -12.93 11.57
C LEU A 137 -13.20 -11.69 12.46
N ARG A 138 -14.38 -11.39 12.99
CA ARG A 138 -14.58 -10.27 13.91
C ARG A 138 -13.67 -10.37 15.14
N LEU A 139 -13.54 -11.56 15.73
CA LEU A 139 -12.64 -11.80 16.87
C LEU A 139 -11.17 -11.64 16.50
N ALA A 140 -10.75 -12.10 15.32
CA ALA A 140 -9.36 -11.94 14.88
C ALA A 140 -9.00 -10.48 14.53
N LEU A 141 -9.97 -9.68 14.08
CA LEU A 141 -9.80 -8.26 13.79
C LEU A 141 -10.02 -7.35 15.00
N ARG A 142 -10.64 -7.84 16.09
CA ARG A 142 -10.83 -7.07 17.33
C ARG A 142 -9.55 -6.42 17.88
N PRO A 143 -8.38 -7.08 17.86
CA PRO A 143 -7.14 -6.42 18.24
C PRO A 143 -6.86 -5.17 17.40
N LEU A 144 -7.24 -5.08 16.13
CA LEU A 144 -7.10 -3.84 15.34
C LEU A 144 -7.99 -2.71 15.88
N ARG A 145 -9.15 -3.03 16.46
CA ARG A 145 -9.99 -2.05 17.18
C ARG A 145 -9.33 -1.56 18.48
N LEU A 146 -8.59 -2.45 19.14
CA LEU A 146 -8.05 -2.23 20.49
C LEU A 146 -6.55 -1.87 20.49
N ALA A 147 -5.85 -2.01 19.37
CA ALA A 147 -4.41 -1.79 19.22
C ALA A 147 -4.05 -0.35 18.86
N ALA A 148 -5.03 0.57 18.82
CA ALA A 148 -4.77 2.00 18.77
C ALA A 148 -3.71 2.50 19.80
N PRO A 149 -3.52 1.87 20.99
CA PRO A 149 -2.44 2.21 21.92
C PRO A 149 -1.08 1.53 21.65
N VAL A 150 -1.05 0.42 20.89
CA VAL A 150 0.16 -0.40 20.66
C VAL A 150 0.78 -0.13 19.28
N VAL A 151 -0.06 0.25 18.33
CA VAL A 151 0.29 0.84 17.04
C VAL A 151 0.56 2.33 17.26
N ARG A 152 1.58 2.91 16.60
CA ARG A 152 1.90 4.33 16.84
C ARG A 152 0.67 5.22 16.61
N PRO A 153 0.45 6.27 17.43
CA PRO A 153 -0.72 7.14 17.33
C PRO A 153 -0.99 7.68 15.92
N ALA A 154 0.06 7.95 15.15
CA ALA A 154 -0.07 8.42 13.78
C ALA A 154 -0.62 7.35 12.81
N LEU A 155 -0.21 6.08 12.95
CA LEU A 155 -0.82 5.01 12.15
C LEU A 155 -2.24 4.69 12.64
N ALA A 156 -2.50 4.75 13.95
CA ALA A 156 -3.85 4.62 14.47
C ALA A 156 -4.78 5.76 13.97
N ALA A 157 -4.29 7.00 13.89
CA ALA A 157 -5.02 8.15 13.36
C ALA A 157 -5.29 8.05 11.85
N ALA A 158 -4.52 7.24 11.12
CA ALA A 158 -4.76 6.98 9.71
C ALA A 158 -5.89 5.97 9.45
N LEU A 159 -6.20 5.13 10.44
CA LEU A 159 -7.20 4.09 10.29
C LEU A 159 -8.60 4.66 10.59
N PRO A 160 -9.61 4.39 9.75
CA PRO A 160 -10.95 4.85 10.01
C PRO A 160 -11.55 4.22 11.28
N PRO A 161 -12.51 4.90 11.95
CA PRO A 161 -13.27 4.30 13.03
C PRO A 161 -13.88 2.97 12.62
N ARG A 162 -13.88 1.98 13.53
CA ARG A 162 -14.34 0.60 13.24
C ARG A 162 -13.63 -0.01 12.02
N PHE A 163 -12.30 0.17 11.96
CA PHE A 163 -11.48 -0.30 10.85
C PHE A 163 -11.68 -1.79 10.49
N ASP A 164 -12.08 -2.63 11.46
CA ASP A 164 -12.44 -4.02 11.19
C ASP A 164 -13.68 -4.18 10.30
N ASP A 165 -14.73 -3.39 10.52
CA ASP A 165 -15.91 -3.38 9.65
C ASP A 165 -15.55 -2.79 8.28
N VAL A 166 -14.78 -1.70 8.27
CA VAL A 166 -14.29 -1.10 7.02
C VAL A 166 -13.45 -2.09 6.21
N LEU A 167 -12.55 -2.85 6.86
CA LEU A 167 -11.73 -3.84 6.17
C LEU A 167 -12.57 -5.01 5.65
N ARG A 168 -13.61 -5.43 6.38
CA ARG A 168 -14.56 -6.46 5.93
C ARG A 168 -15.34 -5.98 4.71
N ASP A 169 -15.79 -4.74 4.71
CA ASP A 169 -16.49 -4.13 3.58
C ASP A 169 -15.57 -4.00 2.36
N ARG A 170 -14.32 -3.56 2.55
CA ARG A 170 -13.31 -3.50 1.47
C ARG A 170 -13.00 -4.88 0.88
N LEU A 171 -12.90 -5.90 1.74
CA LEU A 171 -12.73 -7.28 1.29
C LEU A 171 -13.91 -7.71 0.44
N ARG A 172 -15.14 -7.56 0.95
CA ARG A 172 -16.37 -7.88 0.22
C ARG A 172 -16.45 -7.17 -1.14
N ASP A 173 -16.14 -5.89 -1.15
CA ASP A 173 -16.16 -5.02 -2.33
C ASP A 173 -15.08 -5.41 -3.35
N THR A 174 -13.90 -5.81 -2.88
CA THR A 174 -12.85 -6.38 -3.75
C THR A 174 -13.31 -7.70 -4.38
N LEU A 175 -14.01 -8.54 -3.61
CA LEU A 175 -14.52 -9.84 -4.05
C LEU A 175 -15.66 -9.72 -5.07
N SER A 176 -16.46 -8.65 -5.02
CA SER A 176 -17.53 -8.40 -6.00
C SER A 176 -17.01 -7.85 -7.32
N ARG A 177 -15.80 -7.28 -7.34
CA ARG A 177 -15.22 -6.64 -8.53
C ARG A 177 -14.14 -7.45 -9.22
N HIS A 178 -13.38 -8.26 -8.48
CA HIS A 178 -12.19 -8.91 -9.00
C HIS A 178 -12.24 -10.44 -8.81
N PRO A 179 -11.98 -11.22 -9.86
CA PRO A 179 -11.78 -12.66 -9.75
C PRO A 179 -10.70 -13.03 -8.73
N ASN A 180 -11.01 -13.92 -7.80
CA ASN A 180 -10.07 -14.41 -6.79
C ASN A 180 -8.90 -15.14 -7.40
N ALA A 181 -9.15 -15.89 -8.48
CA ALA A 181 -8.16 -16.69 -9.18
C ALA A 181 -6.92 -15.87 -9.58
N ASP A 182 -7.13 -14.62 -9.98
CA ASP A 182 -6.10 -13.73 -10.52
C ASP A 182 -5.65 -12.66 -9.49
N ASN A 183 -6.27 -12.65 -8.29
CA ASN A 183 -5.97 -11.69 -7.25
C ASN A 183 -4.81 -12.17 -6.35
N THR A 184 -3.59 -11.78 -6.73
CA THR A 184 -2.36 -12.13 -5.99
C THR A 184 -2.32 -11.52 -4.58
N TRP A 185 -2.88 -10.32 -4.38
CA TRP A 185 -2.88 -9.64 -3.08
C TRP A 185 -3.82 -10.32 -2.09
N LEU A 186 -5.02 -10.70 -2.54
CA LEU A 186 -5.95 -11.47 -1.73
C LEU A 186 -5.35 -12.82 -1.33
N ARG A 187 -4.75 -13.53 -2.29
CA ARG A 187 -4.03 -14.79 -2.00
C ARG A 187 -2.94 -14.58 -0.95
N ARG A 188 -2.13 -13.53 -1.11
CA ARG A 188 -1.05 -13.20 -0.17
C ARG A 188 -1.58 -12.88 1.23
N LEU A 189 -2.66 -12.11 1.31
CA LEU A 189 -3.30 -11.73 2.56
C LEU A 189 -3.79 -12.97 3.32
N LEU A 190 -4.49 -13.88 2.63
CA LEU A 190 -5.17 -15.03 3.22
C LEU A 190 -4.26 -16.25 3.47
N LEU A 191 -3.35 -16.55 2.55
CA LEU A 191 -2.49 -17.73 2.64
C LEU A 191 -1.07 -17.42 3.14
N GLY A 192 -0.60 -16.20 2.92
CA GLY A 192 0.82 -15.82 3.07
C GLY A 192 1.53 -15.70 1.72
N PRO A 193 2.85 -15.46 1.71
CA PRO A 193 3.61 -15.25 0.48
C PRO A 193 3.50 -16.46 -0.46
N GLY A 194 3.32 -16.20 -1.76
CA GLY A 194 3.13 -17.26 -2.76
C GLY A 194 3.88 -17.02 -4.07
N THR A 195 3.83 -15.80 -4.63
CA THR A 195 4.51 -15.48 -5.89
C THR A 195 5.92 -14.94 -5.66
N ALA A 196 6.83 -15.36 -6.53
CA ALA A 196 8.15 -14.75 -6.63
C ALA A 196 7.98 -13.24 -6.93
N PRO A 197 8.78 -12.36 -6.29
CA PRO A 197 8.73 -10.94 -6.61
C PRO A 197 9.20 -10.70 -8.05
N LEU A 198 8.62 -9.69 -8.69
CA LEU A 198 9.22 -9.14 -9.90
C LEU A 198 10.54 -8.46 -9.54
N ILE A 199 11.58 -8.75 -10.32
CA ILE A 199 12.89 -8.12 -10.21
C ILE A 199 13.12 -7.34 -11.50
N ALA A 200 13.30 -6.03 -11.37
CA ALA A 200 13.64 -5.14 -12.48
C ALA A 200 14.60 -4.05 -11.97
N PRO A 201 15.56 -3.62 -12.80
CA PRO A 201 16.53 -2.59 -12.41
C PRO A 201 15.82 -1.24 -12.25
N VAL A 202 15.90 -0.67 -11.05
CA VAL A 202 15.44 0.70 -10.76
C VAL A 202 16.62 1.66 -10.93
N ASP A 203 16.42 2.78 -11.62
CA ASP A 203 17.51 3.71 -11.99
C ASP A 203 18.22 4.32 -10.78
N ARG A 204 17.47 4.64 -9.73
CA ARG A 204 18.02 5.29 -8.54
C ARG A 204 17.24 4.98 -7.27
N PHE A 205 17.97 4.71 -6.19
CA PHE A 205 17.46 4.72 -4.82
C PHE A 205 17.93 5.99 -4.11
N VAL A 206 16.99 6.74 -3.51
CA VAL A 206 17.28 8.00 -2.82
C VAL A 206 16.84 7.88 -1.35
N PRO A 207 17.74 7.97 -0.38
CA PRO A 207 17.35 8.08 1.02
C PRO A 207 16.83 9.49 1.28
N GLY A 208 15.63 9.61 1.85
CA GLY A 208 15.12 10.92 2.25
C GLY A 208 13.60 11.02 2.33
N ASP A 209 13.18 12.18 2.82
CA ASP A 209 11.77 12.59 2.81
C ASP A 209 11.35 13.02 1.40
N LEU A 210 10.24 12.49 0.90
CA LEU A 210 9.76 12.75 -0.46
C LEU A 210 9.39 14.23 -0.67
N VAL A 211 8.79 14.88 0.33
CA VAL A 211 8.41 16.30 0.25
C VAL A 211 9.66 17.15 0.13
N ALA A 212 10.66 16.91 0.99
CA ALA A 212 11.94 17.61 0.95
C ALA A 212 12.70 17.37 -0.37
N HIS A 213 12.69 16.14 -0.88
CA HIS A 213 13.35 15.80 -2.15
C HIS A 213 12.73 16.50 -3.34
N LEU A 214 11.39 16.56 -3.40
CA LEU A 214 10.68 17.31 -4.44
C LEU A 214 10.98 18.81 -4.31
N ALA A 215 10.83 19.39 -3.12
CA ALA A 215 11.00 20.83 -2.90
C ALA A 215 12.44 21.34 -3.13
N ALA A 216 13.46 20.53 -2.83
CA ALA A 216 14.86 20.92 -3.03
C ALA A 216 15.38 20.62 -4.45
N GLY A 217 14.64 19.82 -5.22
CA GLY A 217 15.02 19.46 -6.58
C GLY A 217 14.75 20.59 -7.60
N PRO A 218 15.25 20.44 -8.84
CA PRO A 218 14.81 21.30 -9.93
C PRO A 218 13.30 21.13 -10.17
N PRO A 219 12.61 22.18 -10.65
CA PRO A 219 11.21 22.07 -11.03
C PRO A 219 11.01 21.08 -12.19
N ASP A 220 9.80 20.56 -12.34
CA ASP A 220 9.40 19.66 -13.45
C ASP A 220 10.29 18.42 -13.65
N ARG A 221 10.93 17.97 -12.56
CA ARG A 221 11.87 16.85 -12.57
C ARG A 221 11.21 15.52 -12.91
N TYR A 222 9.96 15.34 -12.49
CA TYR A 222 9.20 14.10 -12.66
C TYR A 222 7.98 14.32 -13.54
N ASP A 223 7.63 13.28 -14.30
CA ASP A 223 6.42 13.25 -15.12
C ASP A 223 5.24 12.63 -14.36
N ALA A 224 5.55 11.76 -13.38
CA ALA A 224 4.56 11.15 -12.52
C ALA A 224 5.12 10.78 -11.14
N VAL A 225 4.22 10.62 -10.16
CA VAL A 225 4.56 10.25 -8.79
C VAL A 225 3.60 9.17 -8.25
N ALA A 226 4.17 8.12 -7.65
CA ALA A 226 3.43 7.07 -6.94
C ALA A 226 3.60 7.24 -5.43
N LEU A 227 2.50 7.63 -4.77
CA LEU A 227 2.42 7.89 -3.34
C LEU A 227 1.62 6.77 -2.67
N SER A 228 2.28 5.97 -1.84
CA SER A 228 1.62 5.00 -0.98
C SER A 228 1.76 5.44 0.46
N ASN A 229 0.63 5.52 1.17
CA ASN A 229 0.47 5.79 2.61
C ASN A 229 1.20 7.00 3.21
N ILE A 230 1.83 7.85 2.39
CA ILE A 230 2.72 8.91 2.87
C ILE A 230 1.99 9.97 3.72
N ALA A 231 0.72 10.23 3.40
CA ALA A 231 -0.13 11.21 4.07
C ALA A 231 -0.99 10.58 5.17
N ASP A 232 -0.93 9.26 5.36
CA ASP A 232 -1.71 8.55 6.37
C ASP A 232 -1.29 8.98 7.77
N GLY A 233 -2.25 9.52 8.54
CA GLY A 233 -2.02 10.02 9.89
C GLY A 233 -1.32 11.37 9.95
N ALA A 234 -1.08 12.01 8.80
CA ALA A 234 -0.51 13.33 8.73
C ALA A 234 -1.61 14.40 8.78
N GLY A 235 -1.36 15.53 9.42
CA GLY A 235 -2.30 16.64 9.48
C GLY A 235 -2.41 17.40 8.16
N VAL A 236 -3.43 18.27 8.05
CA VAL A 236 -3.70 19.10 6.85
C VAL A 236 -2.48 19.88 6.37
N HIS A 237 -1.66 20.41 7.30
CA HIS A 237 -0.42 21.12 6.95
C HIS A 237 0.61 20.24 6.23
N PHE A 238 0.68 18.94 6.52
CA PHE A 238 1.53 18.04 5.74
C PHE A 238 0.98 17.86 4.33
N GLY A 239 -0.33 17.67 4.19
CA GLY A 239 -0.99 17.55 2.89
C GLY A 239 -0.77 18.78 2.00
N GLN A 240 -0.84 19.99 2.58
CA GLN A 240 -0.52 21.24 1.89
C GLN A 240 0.93 21.27 1.40
N ARG A 241 1.91 20.99 2.28
CA ARG A 241 3.32 20.96 1.87
C ARG A 241 3.62 19.91 0.81
N LEU A 242 2.99 18.74 0.90
CA LEU A 242 3.13 17.70 -0.11
C LEU A 242 2.53 18.16 -1.46
N ALA A 243 1.35 18.80 -1.45
CA ALA A 243 0.79 19.39 -2.66
C ALA A 243 1.70 20.45 -3.28
N ASP A 244 2.26 21.36 -2.47
CA ASP A 244 3.20 22.39 -2.95
C ASP A 244 4.47 21.77 -3.54
N ALA A 245 5.03 20.75 -2.88
CA ALA A 245 6.20 20.05 -3.38
C ALA A 245 5.91 19.27 -4.68
N LEU A 246 4.70 18.70 -4.82
CA LEU A 246 4.26 18.08 -6.07
C LEU A 246 4.15 19.12 -7.19
N ARG A 247 3.55 20.29 -6.93
CA ARG A 247 3.44 21.37 -7.93
C ARG A 247 4.80 21.90 -8.38
N HIS A 248 5.80 21.87 -7.51
CA HIS A 248 7.17 22.25 -7.86
C HIS A 248 7.89 21.14 -8.64
N GLY A 249 7.97 19.92 -8.09
CA GLY A 249 8.84 18.87 -8.62
C GLY A 249 8.26 18.00 -9.73
N VAL A 250 6.95 18.09 -9.99
CA VAL A 250 6.25 17.33 -11.03
C VAL A 250 5.81 18.28 -12.12
N ARG A 251 6.06 17.92 -13.38
CA ARG A 251 5.67 18.75 -14.51
C ARG A 251 4.18 19.05 -14.50
N ARG A 252 3.80 20.21 -15.03
CA ARG A 252 2.40 20.51 -15.35
C ARG A 252 1.79 19.43 -16.25
N GLY A 253 0.56 19.01 -15.91
CA GLY A 253 -0.13 17.86 -16.50
C GLY A 253 0.42 16.50 -16.07
N GLY A 254 1.38 16.46 -15.14
CA GLY A 254 1.94 15.25 -14.58
C GLY A 254 0.96 14.51 -13.66
N ARG A 255 1.10 13.19 -13.58
CA ARG A 255 0.14 12.30 -12.91
C ARG A 255 0.59 11.95 -11.50
N VAL A 256 -0.33 11.94 -10.54
CA VAL A 256 -0.06 11.50 -9.17
C VAL A 256 -1.01 10.37 -8.83
N VAL A 257 -0.49 9.20 -8.47
CA VAL A 257 -1.28 8.11 -7.91
C VAL A 257 -1.10 8.13 -6.40
N LEU A 258 -2.21 8.19 -5.67
CA LEU A 258 -2.24 8.23 -4.22
C LEU A 258 -2.98 7.01 -3.68
N ARG A 259 -2.39 6.33 -2.70
CA ARG A 259 -3.04 5.33 -1.86
C ARG A 259 -3.05 5.75 -0.40
N SER A 260 -4.19 5.54 0.25
CA SER A 260 -4.39 5.81 1.67
C SER A 260 -5.24 4.71 2.32
N PHE A 261 -4.95 4.42 3.58
CA PHE A 261 -5.82 3.56 4.39
C PHE A 261 -7.13 4.24 4.82
N GLY A 262 -7.21 5.57 4.74
CA GLY A 262 -8.39 6.36 5.07
C GLY A 262 -9.56 6.14 4.11
N THR A 263 -10.62 6.93 4.27
CA THR A 263 -11.83 6.90 3.42
C THR A 263 -11.98 8.13 2.53
N THR A 264 -11.05 9.09 2.65
CA THR A 264 -11.02 10.32 1.85
C THR A 264 -9.60 10.64 1.44
N VAL A 265 -9.43 11.39 0.34
CA VAL A 265 -8.12 11.81 -0.14
C VAL A 265 -7.51 12.81 0.87
N PRO A 266 -6.34 12.50 1.48
CA PRO A 266 -5.70 13.38 2.48
C PRO A 266 -4.91 14.55 1.88
N LEU A 267 -5.24 14.96 0.64
CA LEU A 267 -4.56 16.03 -0.10
C LEU A 267 -5.56 17.06 -0.64
N PRO A 268 -5.14 18.31 -0.87
CA PRO A 268 -5.97 19.35 -1.47
C PRO A 268 -6.69 18.90 -2.75
N ALA A 269 -7.96 19.30 -2.89
CA ALA A 269 -8.84 18.89 -3.99
C ALA A 269 -8.47 19.49 -5.36
N ASP A 270 -7.70 20.57 -5.37
CA ASP A 270 -7.28 21.30 -6.58
C ASP A 270 -6.29 20.50 -7.46
N LEU A 271 -5.72 19.41 -6.94
CA LEU A 271 -4.99 18.40 -7.72
C LEU A 271 -5.90 17.48 -8.57
N GLY A 272 -7.21 17.75 -8.60
CA GLY A 272 -8.14 17.13 -9.56
C GLY A 272 -8.29 15.61 -9.39
N TRP A 273 -8.40 15.13 -8.16
CA TRP A 273 -8.45 13.71 -7.85
C TRP A 273 -9.65 13.01 -8.49
N ARG A 274 -9.36 11.94 -9.22
CA ARG A 274 -10.33 10.96 -9.70
C ARG A 274 -10.20 9.69 -8.88
N ASP A 275 -11.30 9.26 -8.29
CA ASP A 275 -11.36 7.98 -7.58
C ASP A 275 -11.19 6.81 -8.57
N VAL A 276 -10.25 5.92 -8.27
CA VAL A 276 -9.99 4.68 -9.00
C VAL A 276 -9.89 3.49 -8.06
N THR A 277 -10.42 3.61 -6.84
CA THR A 277 -10.41 2.55 -5.81
C THR A 277 -11.04 1.25 -6.32
N GLY A 278 -11.99 1.34 -7.26
CA GLY A 278 -12.57 0.17 -7.94
C GLY A 278 -11.64 -0.62 -8.84
N SER A 279 -10.47 -0.08 -9.19
CA SER A 279 -9.44 -0.78 -9.99
C SER A 279 -8.38 -1.47 -9.14
N GLU A 280 -8.30 -1.16 -7.84
CA GLU A 280 -7.31 -1.72 -6.94
C GLU A 280 -7.72 -3.13 -6.48
N ARG A 281 -6.88 -4.12 -6.81
CA ARG A 281 -7.13 -5.51 -6.45
C ARG A 281 -6.72 -5.82 -5.01
N CYS A 282 -5.95 -4.97 -4.33
CA CYS A 282 -5.62 -5.13 -2.92
C CYS A 282 -6.73 -4.56 -1.99
N PRO A 283 -7.35 -5.38 -1.13
CA PRO A 283 -8.47 -4.96 -0.28
C PRO A 283 -8.06 -4.08 0.91
N LEU A 284 -6.78 -3.73 1.06
CA LEU A 284 -6.31 -2.96 2.22
C LEU A 284 -6.57 -1.46 2.08
N TRP A 285 -6.55 -0.94 0.86
CA TRP A 285 -6.66 0.49 0.59
C TRP A 285 -8.10 0.96 0.64
N GLY A 286 -8.35 2.11 1.26
CA GLY A 286 -9.67 2.73 1.27
C GLY A 286 -9.83 3.84 0.25
N VAL A 287 -8.70 4.42 -0.15
CA VAL A 287 -8.64 5.41 -1.22
C VAL A 287 -7.50 5.04 -2.13
N VAL A 288 -7.82 4.90 -3.41
CA VAL A 288 -6.86 4.94 -4.51
C VAL A 288 -7.34 5.98 -5.50
N SER A 289 -6.54 7.02 -5.73
CA SER A 289 -6.96 8.15 -6.57
C SER A 289 -5.84 8.59 -7.49
N VAL A 290 -6.23 9.09 -8.66
CA VAL A 290 -5.32 9.67 -9.65
C VAL A 290 -5.57 11.17 -9.71
N GLY A 291 -4.56 11.97 -9.41
CA GLY A 291 -4.55 13.42 -9.55
C GLY A 291 -3.73 13.87 -10.76
N GLU A 292 -3.86 15.14 -11.10
CA GLU A 292 -3.10 15.82 -12.12
C GLU A 292 -2.54 17.14 -11.55
N VAL A 293 -1.23 17.35 -11.70
CA VAL A 293 -0.59 18.60 -11.28
C VAL A 293 -0.93 19.69 -12.29
N ARG A 294 -1.64 20.72 -11.84
CA ARG A 294 -2.09 21.85 -12.66
C ARG A 294 -1.11 23.01 -12.63
#